data_AF-A0A7R7AF91-F1
#
_entry.id   AF-A0A7R7AF91-F1
#
_cell.length_a   1.000
_cell.length_b   1.000
_cell.length_c   1.000
_cell.angle_alpha   90.00
_cell.angle_beta   90.00
_cell.angle_gamma   90.00
#
_symmetry.space_group_name_H-M   'P 1'
#
loop_
_entity.id
_entity.type
_entity.pdbx_description
1 polymer ?
#
loop_
_entity_poly.entity_id
_entity_poly.type
_entity_poly.pdbx_seq_one_letter_code
_entity_poly.pdbx_strand_id
1 'polypeptide(L)' 'MEFKLGTGNWLNKPEFCSIGPDSVIIKTTAKTDLWQRSYYGFRNDNAPVLQFQSDAKNVTHAIFVDNFFSIPPLKLFN' A
#
# COMPACT_ATOMS: atom_id res chain seq x y z
N MET A 1 -23.32 5.88 2.07
CA MET A 1 -22.45 6.14 0.91
C MET A 1 -21.80 4.80 0.58
N GLU A 2 -21.97 4.29 -0.64
CA GLU A 2 -21.35 3.03 -1.06
C GLU A 2 -19.90 3.34 -1.46
N PHE A 3 -18.94 2.85 -0.69
CA PHE A 3 -17.51 3.05 -0.97
C PHE A 3 -17.00 1.86 -1.80
N LYS A 4 -16.55 2.11 -3.03
CA LYS A 4 -16.11 1.08 -3.97
C LYS A 4 -14.59 1.07 -4.06
N LEU A 5 -13.96 0.00 -3.58
CA LEU A 5 -12.49 -0.13 -3.62
C LEU A 5 -11.93 -0.07 -5.05
N GLY A 6 -12.70 -0.55 -6.04
CA GLY A 6 -12.31 -0.55 -7.45
C GLY A 6 -12.18 0.83 -8.10
N THR A 7 -12.64 1.91 -7.45
CA THR A 7 -12.53 3.28 -8.00
C THR A 7 -11.26 4.00 -7.55
N GLY A 8 -10.43 3.38 -6.71
CA GLY A 8 -9.19 3.98 -6.22
C GLY A 8 -8.12 4.06 -7.32
N ASN A 9 -7.28 5.10 -7.24
CA ASN A 9 -6.17 5.33 -8.15
C ASN A 9 -4.85 4.94 -7.49
N TRP A 10 -4.04 4.12 -8.17
CA TRP A 10 -2.72 3.77 -7.67
C TRP A 10 -1.69 4.86 -7.94
N LEU A 11 -0.97 5.26 -6.90
CA LEU A 11 0.36 5.83 -6.99
C LEU A 11 1.37 4.71 -6.69
N ASN A 12 2.34 4.52 -7.59
CA ASN A 12 3.33 3.43 -7.53
C ASN A 12 2.68 2.04 -7.37
N LYS A 13 1.83 1.66 -8.33
CA LYS A 13 1.16 0.35 -8.33
C LYS A 13 2.20 -0.76 -8.10
N PRO A 14 2.02 -1.64 -7.10
CA PRO A 14 2.98 -2.70 -6.82
C PRO A 14 2.93 -3.76 -7.93
N GLU A 15 3.98 -4.57 -8.02
CA GLU A 15 4.01 -5.71 -8.95
C GLU A 15 2.85 -6.68 -8.73
N PHE A 16 2.43 -6.84 -7.46
CA PHE A 16 1.30 -7.67 -7.10
C PHE A 16 0.34 -6.93 -6.16
N CYS A 17 -0.88 -6.73 -6.66
CA CYS A 17 -2.03 -6.32 -5.88
C CYS A 17 -3.30 -7.01 -6.40
N SER A 18 -4.29 -7.14 -5.53
CA SER A 18 -5.64 -7.56 -5.90
C SER A 18 -6.66 -6.67 -5.19
N ILE A 19 -7.66 -6.19 -5.92
CA ILE A 19 -8.78 -5.41 -5.37
C ILE A 19 -10.00 -6.32 -5.42
N GLY A 20 -10.46 -6.74 -4.24
CA GLY A 20 -11.72 -7.45 -4.07
C GLY A 20 -12.88 -6.49 -3.75
N PRO A 21 -14.09 -7.03 -3.51
CA PRO A 21 -15.24 -6.22 -3.10
C PRO A 21 -15.01 -5.52 -1.76
N ASP A 22 -14.39 -6.21 -0.80
CA ASP A 22 -14.26 -5.75 0.60
C ASP A 22 -12.81 -5.62 1.08
N SER A 23 -11.83 -5.98 0.26
CA SER A 23 -10.42 -5.95 0.65
C SER A 23 -9.49 -5.61 -0.49
N VAL A 24 -8.31 -5.10 -0.14
CA VAL A 24 -7.20 -4.88 -1.07
C VAL A 24 -5.99 -5.64 -0.54
N ILE A 25 -5.41 -6.47 -1.39
CA ILE A 25 -4.16 -7.19 -1.11
C ILE A 25 -3.03 -6.41 -1.78
N ILE A 26 -2.00 -6.09 -1.00
CA ILE A 26 -0.78 -5.41 -1.47
C ILE A 26 0.41 -6.29 -1.09
N LYS A 27 1.23 -6.65 -2.08
CA LYS A 27 2.54 -7.26 -1.82
C LYS A 27 3.62 -6.26 -2.19
N THR A 28 4.36 -5.79 -1.19
CA THR A 28 5.47 -4.86 -1.39
C THR A 28 6.68 -5.57 -1.99
N THR A 29 7.45 -4.82 -2.77
CA THR A 29 8.80 -5.23 -3.21
C THR A 29 9.83 -4.64 -2.27
N ALA A 30 11.05 -5.17 -2.27
CA ALA A 30 12.13 -4.61 -1.48
C ALA A 30 12.40 -3.13 -1.86
N LYS A 31 12.84 -2.33 -0.89
CA LYS A 31 13.23 -0.91 -1.07
C LYS A 31 12.08 0.02 -1.50
N THR A 32 10.85 -0.27 -1.07
CA THR A 32 9.71 0.65 -1.19
C THR A 32 9.52 1.46 0.08
N ASP A 33 9.39 2.78 -0.03
CA ASP A 33 9.30 3.70 1.10
C ASP A 33 8.64 5.04 0.71
N LEU A 34 8.07 5.75 1.69
CA LEU A 34 7.51 7.09 1.53
C LEU A 34 8.07 8.01 2.62
N TRP A 35 9.15 8.70 2.29
CA TRP A 35 9.88 9.57 3.21
C TRP A 35 10.31 10.88 2.55
N GLN A 36 10.20 11.99 3.29
CA GLN A 36 10.52 13.34 2.81
C GLN A 36 11.52 14.04 3.75
N ARG A 37 12.79 13.61 3.71
CA ARG A 37 13.99 14.30 4.23
C ARG A 37 14.09 14.54 5.75
N SER A 38 12.99 14.55 6.49
CA SER A 38 13.03 14.80 7.95
C SER A 38 13.98 13.81 8.63
N TYR A 39 14.87 14.31 9.49
CA TYR A 39 15.90 13.57 10.22
C TYR A 39 16.96 12.85 9.36
N TYR A 40 16.57 11.92 8.47
CA TYR A 40 17.50 11.08 7.69
C TYR A 40 18.08 11.74 6.43
N GLY A 41 17.53 12.88 5.97
CA GLY A 41 18.04 13.63 4.82
C GLY A 41 17.76 13.03 3.43
N PHE A 42 17.36 11.76 3.31
CA PHE A 42 16.98 11.15 2.03
C PHE A 42 15.50 11.37 1.69
N ARG A 43 15.14 11.15 0.41
CA ARG A 43 13.76 11.20 -0.08
C ARG A 43 13.46 9.92 -0.87
N ASN A 44 12.39 9.24 -0.49
CA ASN A 44 11.80 8.12 -1.23
C ASN A 44 10.32 8.40 -1.40
N ASP A 45 9.79 8.24 -2.61
CA ASP A 45 8.38 8.43 -2.93
C ASP A 45 7.83 7.29 -3.80
N ASN A 46 8.33 6.07 -3.57
CA ASN A 46 8.04 4.88 -4.37
C ASN A 46 7.14 3.85 -3.65
N ALA A 47 6.64 4.14 -2.44
CA ALA A 47 5.71 3.24 -1.76
C ALA A 47 4.38 3.10 -2.53
N PRO A 48 3.77 1.90 -2.54
CA PRO A 48 2.42 1.69 -3.06
C PRO A 48 1.37 2.48 -2.28
N VAL A 49 0.53 3.24 -2.99
CA VAL A 49 -0.58 3.98 -2.39
C VAL A 49 -1.81 3.83 -3.27
N LEU A 50 -2.93 3.36 -2.70
CA LEU A 50 -4.24 3.42 -3.34
C LEU A 50 -4.99 4.64 -2.83
N GLN A 51 -5.22 5.60 -3.72
CA GLN A 51 -5.79 6.91 -3.40
C GLN A 51 -7.26 6.99 -3.75
N PHE A 52 -8.02 7.72 -2.93
CA PHE A 52 -9.42 8.00 -3.17
C PHE A 52 -9.63 9.51 -3.04
N GLN A 53 -10.34 10.10 -3.99
CA GLN A 53 -10.72 11.51 -3.94
C GLN A 53 -12.01 11.65 -3.14
N SER A 54 -12.05 12.67 -2.27
CA SER A 54 -13.25 13.06 -1.54
C SER A 54 -13.42 14.57 -1.64
N ASP A 55 -14.61 15.01 -2.01
CA ASP A 55 -14.98 16.44 -2.03
C ASP A 55 -15.43 16.95 -0.66
N ALA A 56 -15.57 16.06 0.33
CA ALA A 56 -15.91 16.44 1.69
C ALA A 56 -14.71 17.10 2.39
N LYS A 57 -14.98 18.22 3.07
CA LYS A 57 -13.96 18.97 3.83
C LYS A 57 -13.38 18.17 5.00
N ASN A 58 -14.20 17.38 5.66
CA ASN A 58 -13.82 16.56 6.81
C ASN A 58 -14.25 15.11 6.56
N VAL A 59 -13.35 14.17 6.81
CA VAL A 59 -13.56 12.74 6.57
C VAL A 59 -12.93 11.92 7.68
N THR A 60 -13.58 10.80 8.01
CA THR A 60 -13.04 9.78 8.91
C THR A 60 -12.99 8.47 8.15
N HIS A 61 -11.85 7.78 8.20
CA HIS A 61 -11.64 6.49 7.58
C HIS A 61 -11.17 5.49 8.63
N ALA A 62 -11.70 4.28 8.57
CA ALA A 62 -11.28 3.16 9.39
C ALA A 62 -11.02 1.96 8.47
N ILE A 63 -9.89 1.29 8.69
CA ILE A 63 -9.47 0.11 7.94
C ILE A 63 -8.96 -0.95 8.91
N PHE A 64 -9.17 -2.21 8.57
CA PHE A 64 -8.51 -3.33 9.23
C PHE A 64 -7.31 -3.74 8.39
N VAL A 65 -6.19 -4.00 9.05
CA VAL A 65 -4.95 -4.43 8.39
C VAL A 65 -4.59 -5.81 8.91
N ASP A 66 -4.45 -6.76 8.00
CA ASP A 66 -3.91 -8.09 8.27
C ASP A 66 -2.57 -8.25 7.53
N ASN A 67 -1.52 -8.62 8.26
CA ASN A 67 -0.15 -8.70 7.75
C ASN A 67 0.25 -10.16 7.56
N PHE A 68 0.34 -10.60 6.31
CA PHE A 68 0.82 -11.92 5.96
C PHE A 68 2.30 -11.88 5.57
N PHE A 69 3.16 -12.49 6.38
CA PHE A 69 4.55 -12.73 6.02
C PHE A 69 4.68 -14.12 5.39
N SER A 70 4.92 -14.18 4.09
CA SER A 70 5.44 -15.40 3.47
C SER A 70 6.96 -15.38 3.66
N ILE A 71 7.47 -16.19 4.57
CA ILE A 71 8.91 -16.43 4.68
C ILE A 71 9.29 -17.28 3.47
N PRO A 72 10.10 -16.78 2.50
CA PRO A 72 10.59 -17.64 1.43
C PRO A 72 11.39 -18.78 2.06
N PRO A 73 11.27 -20.02 1.57
CA PRO A 73 12.07 -21.12 2.10
C PRO A 73 13.55 -20.72 2.02
N LEU A 74 14.24 -20.80 3.16
CA LEU A 74 15.68 -20.61 3.24
C LEU A 74 16.30 -21.54 2.19
N LYS A 75 16.89 -20.96 1.14
CA LYS A 75 17.84 -21.71 0.31
C LYS A 75 19.02 -22.00 1.21
N LEU A 76 19.02 -23.18 1.83
CA LEU A 76 20.22 -23.75 2.42
C LEU A 76 21.22 -23.83 1.27
N PHE A 77 22.24 -22.97 1.33
CA PHE A 77 23.39 -23.09 0.46
C PHE A 77 24.10 -24.39 0.85
N ASN A 78 24.07 -25.38 -0.04
CA ASN A 78 24.99 -26.52 -0.01
C ASN A 78 26.40 -26.04 -0.38
#